data_AF-A0A1H8XH86-F1
#
_entry.id   AF-A0A1H8XH86-F1
#
_cell.length_a   1.000
_cell.length_b   1.000
_cell.length_c   1.000
_cell.angle_alpha   90.00
_cell.angle_beta   90.00
_cell.angle_gamma   90.00
#
_symmetry.space_group_name_H-M   'P 1'
#
loop_
_entity.id
_entity.type
_entity.pdbx_description
1 polymer ?
#
loop_
_entity_poly.entity_id
_entity_poly.type
_entity_poly.pdbx_seq_one_letter_code
_entity_poly.pdbx_strand_id
1 'polypeptide(L)'
;MVGPGDLTNDRQPSYVDNAFELLDTPGEWYLDRAARTVYYQPRPGEDLRHADVEMPALEKLVDGQGSAAAPIHDVAFRGIQFSYATWLIPSSPEGFSEIQAGYTITGPKGYATQGLCQFVPGGTCPYADWTKEPGNVSVSHAQRVEFSSDVFAHLGAAGLELGDGAKDTTVAGDVFTDISGNGVEVGGVGQPAGGDVTSGVRVVDNHLYGLPREFHGGVPIVNGYTQHDTIAHNQIDHVAYSGISVGWGGWPDKIKKPATPNISHDNVVSDNLIHDYMLSLDDGGGIYTQGITGTSLADGEKVTGNVIHDQWGLGKSVYTDNGNTYETVSGNVLYHAAYANVGSTHVDYRDGLGNNDPTLIQGNYWEQGDRDGNNKGVVTTGNHLLTSPSAAPASIVDAAGVEPGFRWVLHRPVDGRSAPEAPSRVGTFAVAGKLYATWNPTVAENGSPLTSYVLTATGGGHQVTTTIPATQFQQTGYAEVPGLTDGTAYTVTVAARSALGTGLSSLPSAAVTAGSPGTRTADAPTGAKALPAADAVSLHWTPPTAMGDTPVIGYRITVSDGRTIAVTGRDALVGQPTAKGMTRVVAGLKPTTGYTFTIAAVTGVGVGAPVSVTTTTGA
;
A
#
# COMPACT_ATOMS: atom_id res chain seq x y z
N MET A 1 -7.84 1.36 -10.52
CA MET A 1 -7.26 2.59 -11.10
C MET A 1 -6.61 3.37 -9.98
N VAL A 2 -5.28 3.37 -9.96
CA VAL A 2 -4.44 4.49 -9.47
C VAL A 2 -5.15 5.77 -9.90
N GLY A 3 -5.57 6.59 -8.92
CA GLY A 3 -6.70 7.50 -9.04
C GLY A 3 -6.77 8.24 -10.39
N PRO A 4 -7.93 8.30 -11.06
CA PRO A 4 -8.04 9.10 -12.27
C PRO A 4 -7.59 10.52 -11.90
N GLY A 5 -6.61 11.06 -12.64
CA GLY A 5 -6.05 12.39 -12.44
C GLY A 5 -7.07 13.53 -12.47
N ASP A 6 -8.34 13.23 -12.68
CA ASP A 6 -9.47 14.13 -12.54
C ASP A 6 -9.93 14.33 -11.08
N LEU A 7 -9.41 13.57 -10.09
CA LEU A 7 -9.97 13.55 -8.73
C LEU A 7 -9.17 14.24 -7.61
N THR A 8 -7.89 14.62 -7.78
CA THR A 8 -7.11 15.16 -6.64
C THR A 8 -6.52 16.55 -6.82
N ASN A 9 -6.53 17.14 -8.02
CA ASN A 9 -6.19 18.55 -8.23
C ASN A 9 -6.49 19.04 -9.66
N ASP A 10 -7.49 18.50 -10.38
CA ASP A 10 -7.70 18.80 -11.81
C ASP A 10 -6.41 18.62 -12.66
N ARG A 11 -5.64 17.56 -12.39
CA ARG A 11 -4.32 17.25 -13.02
C ARG A 11 -3.20 18.25 -12.73
N GLN A 12 -3.36 19.13 -11.73
CA GLN A 12 -2.27 20.00 -11.27
C GLN A 12 -1.22 19.20 -10.49
N PRO A 13 0.05 19.66 -10.47
CA PRO A 13 1.09 19.08 -9.61
C PRO A 13 0.64 18.99 -8.15
N SER A 14 1.04 17.91 -7.46
CA SER A 14 0.72 17.72 -6.04
C SER A 14 1.67 18.51 -5.12
N TYR A 15 2.93 18.66 -5.53
CA TYR A 15 3.94 19.47 -4.86
C TYR A 15 5.02 19.89 -5.87
N VAL A 16 5.91 20.79 -5.46
CA VAL A 16 7.13 21.18 -6.17
C VAL A 16 8.26 21.14 -5.15
N ASP A 17 9.46 20.76 -5.58
CA ASP A 17 10.65 20.67 -4.74
C ASP A 17 11.90 21.10 -5.54
N ASN A 18 13.08 21.08 -4.91
CA ASN A 18 14.40 21.37 -5.46
C ASN A 18 14.53 22.81 -5.99
N ALA A 19 14.03 23.77 -5.20
CA ALA A 19 14.20 25.20 -5.46
C ALA A 19 14.56 25.95 -4.17
N PHE A 20 15.50 26.89 -4.25
CA PHE A 20 15.93 27.67 -3.09
C PHE A 20 14.79 28.49 -2.48
N GLU A 21 13.88 28.97 -3.32
CA GLU A 21 12.72 29.77 -2.94
C GLU A 21 11.69 28.99 -2.10
N LEU A 22 11.79 27.66 -2.07
CA LEU A 22 10.93 26.78 -1.27
C LEU A 22 11.53 26.45 0.10
N LEU A 23 12.78 26.84 0.37
CA LEU A 23 13.41 26.65 1.68
C LEU A 23 12.83 27.63 2.69
N ASP A 24 11.80 27.22 3.43
CA ASP A 24 11.05 28.08 4.34
C ASP A 24 10.80 27.48 5.73
N THR A 25 10.93 26.17 5.90
CA THR A 25 10.59 25.46 7.13
C THR A 25 11.80 24.72 7.72
N PRO A 26 12.00 24.73 9.06
CA PRO A 26 13.09 23.99 9.70
C PRO A 26 13.08 22.50 9.39
N GLY A 27 14.19 21.98 8.86
CA GLY A 27 14.36 20.59 8.41
C GLY A 27 14.49 20.46 6.90
N GLU A 28 14.14 21.49 6.14
CA GLU A 28 14.31 21.55 4.69
C GLU A 28 15.76 21.91 4.30
N TRP A 29 16.17 21.46 3.11
CA TRP A 29 17.48 21.72 2.54
C TRP A 29 17.39 21.95 1.03
N TYR A 30 18.41 22.58 0.46
CA TYR A 30 18.56 22.79 -0.98
C TYR A 30 20.02 22.70 -1.39
N LEU A 31 20.30 21.93 -2.45
CA LEU A 31 21.64 21.88 -3.06
C LEU A 31 21.69 22.77 -4.31
N ASP A 32 22.36 23.91 -4.19
CA ASP A 32 22.78 24.70 -5.34
C ASP A 32 23.97 24.01 -6.01
N ARG A 33 23.69 23.20 -7.03
CA ARG A 33 24.71 22.45 -7.77
C ARG A 33 25.70 23.36 -8.50
N ALA A 34 25.24 24.52 -8.98
CA ALA A 34 26.09 25.46 -9.71
C ALA A 34 27.08 26.17 -8.78
N ALA A 35 26.60 26.59 -7.60
CA ALA A 35 27.44 27.18 -6.56
C ALA A 35 28.21 26.14 -5.74
N ARG A 36 27.83 24.86 -5.80
CA ARG A 36 28.35 23.77 -4.95
C ARG A 36 28.12 24.03 -3.47
N THR A 37 26.92 24.53 -3.14
CA THR A 37 26.55 24.94 -1.78
C THR A 37 25.29 24.21 -1.36
N VAL A 38 25.32 23.61 -0.17
CA VAL A 38 24.13 23.09 0.51
C VAL A 38 23.61 24.17 1.45
N TYR A 39 22.35 24.52 1.28
CA TYR A 39 21.58 25.35 2.21
C TYR A 39 20.72 24.42 3.06
N TYR A 40 20.69 24.65 4.37
CA TYR A 40 19.90 23.85 5.30
C TYR A 40 19.29 24.78 6.34
N GLN A 41 18.00 24.62 6.62
CA GLN A 41 17.33 25.31 7.71
C GLN A 41 17.29 24.39 8.94
N PRO A 42 18.11 24.59 9.98
CA PRO A 42 18.23 23.64 11.08
C PRO A 42 16.93 23.50 11.86
N ARG A 43 16.60 22.26 12.25
CA ARG A 43 15.46 21.99 13.13
C ARG A 43 15.74 22.53 14.54
N PRO A 44 14.69 22.81 15.34
CA PRO A 44 14.88 23.22 16.73
C PRO A 44 15.74 22.22 17.52
N GLY A 45 16.88 22.69 18.03
CA GLY A 45 17.82 21.88 18.83
C GLY A 45 19.05 21.40 18.07
N GLU A 46 19.10 21.52 16.75
CA GLU A 46 20.29 21.19 15.96
C GLU A 46 21.33 22.31 16.01
N ASP A 47 22.57 21.96 16.33
CA ASP A 47 23.71 22.86 16.28
C ASP A 47 24.64 22.45 15.13
N LEU A 48 24.60 23.21 14.03
CA LEU A 48 25.38 22.91 12.81
C LEU A 48 26.89 22.90 13.02
N ARG A 49 27.41 23.43 14.13
CA ARG A 49 28.85 23.33 14.45
C ARG A 49 29.28 21.92 14.85
N HIS A 50 28.32 21.09 15.23
CA HIS A 50 28.53 19.72 15.73
C HIS A 50 27.60 18.71 15.04
N ALA A 51 26.81 19.15 14.06
CA ALA A 51 25.89 18.28 13.34
C ALA A 51 26.68 17.27 12.50
N ASP A 52 26.21 16.03 12.53
CA ASP A 52 26.64 14.99 11.60
C ASP A 52 25.73 15.06 10.36
N VAL A 53 26.32 15.32 9.20
CA VAL A 53 25.56 15.60 7.96
C VAL A 53 26.13 14.73 6.85
N GLU A 54 25.35 13.73 6.47
CA GLU A 54 25.69 12.78 5.41
C GLU A 54 24.96 13.14 4.11
N MET A 55 25.68 13.10 2.99
CA MET A 55 25.12 13.27 1.65
C MET A 55 25.59 12.11 0.77
N PRO A 56 24.68 11.30 0.19
CA PRO A 56 25.05 10.11 -0.53
C PRO A 56 25.78 10.46 -1.83
N ALA A 57 26.84 9.71 -2.14
CA ALA A 57 27.71 9.97 -3.30
C ALA A 57 27.78 8.81 -4.30
N LEU A 58 27.73 7.56 -3.81
CA LEU A 58 27.80 6.36 -4.64
C LEU A 58 26.39 5.82 -4.91
N GLU A 59 26.15 5.29 -6.10
CA GLU A 59 24.88 4.61 -6.42
C GLU A 59 24.86 3.17 -5.92
N LYS A 60 26.01 2.47 -5.93
CA LYS A 60 26.13 1.09 -5.46
C LYS A 60 27.15 1.02 -4.33
N LEU A 61 26.74 0.50 -3.17
CA LEU A 61 27.63 0.19 -2.04
C LEU A 61 28.31 -1.16 -2.23
N VAL A 62 27.56 -2.10 -2.80
CA VAL A 62 28.03 -3.43 -3.21
C VAL A 62 27.43 -3.72 -4.58
N ASP A 63 28.27 -4.17 -5.51
CA ASP A 63 27.87 -4.57 -6.85
C ASP A 63 28.56 -5.88 -7.24
N GLY A 64 27.87 -6.98 -7.01
CA GLY A 64 28.32 -8.33 -7.37
C GLY A 64 27.76 -8.74 -8.73
N GLN A 65 28.61 -8.79 -9.76
CA GLN A 65 28.20 -9.19 -11.10
C GLN A 65 28.83 -10.53 -11.51
N GLY A 66 28.05 -11.60 -11.44
CA GLY A 66 28.42 -12.90 -12.01
C GLY A 66 28.03 -13.03 -13.48
N SER A 67 28.10 -14.26 -13.98
CA SER A 67 27.45 -14.65 -15.24
C SER A 67 26.92 -16.08 -15.14
N ALA A 68 26.00 -16.46 -16.01
CA ALA A 68 25.48 -17.84 -16.06
C ALA A 68 26.59 -18.92 -16.15
N ALA A 69 27.75 -18.60 -16.74
CA ALA A 69 28.89 -19.52 -16.86
C ALA A 69 29.85 -19.48 -15.66
N ALA A 70 29.85 -18.38 -14.91
CA ALA A 70 30.73 -18.14 -13.77
C ALA A 70 29.98 -17.30 -12.73
N PRO A 71 29.05 -17.92 -11.98
CA PRO A 71 28.26 -17.19 -11.00
C PRO A 71 29.12 -16.81 -9.79
N ILE A 72 28.74 -15.73 -9.12
CA ILE A 72 29.23 -15.46 -7.76
C ILE A 72 28.64 -16.53 -6.85
N HIS A 73 29.41 -17.13 -5.95
CA HIS A 73 28.82 -18.13 -5.06
C HIS A 73 29.45 -18.18 -3.67
N ASP A 74 28.67 -18.64 -2.70
CA ASP A 74 29.07 -18.88 -1.31
C ASP A 74 29.62 -17.62 -0.59
N VAL A 75 28.91 -16.49 -0.74
CA VAL A 75 29.24 -15.21 -0.09
C VAL A 75 28.18 -14.89 0.95
N ALA A 76 28.60 -14.46 2.15
CA ALA A 76 27.69 -14.06 3.21
C ALA A 76 28.01 -12.65 3.71
N PHE A 77 27.00 -11.79 3.74
CA PHE A 77 26.96 -10.52 4.45
C PHE A 77 26.20 -10.74 5.75
N ARG A 78 26.81 -10.35 6.89
CA ARG A 78 26.21 -10.60 8.20
C ARG A 78 26.47 -9.46 9.17
N GLY A 79 25.42 -8.92 9.78
CA GLY A 79 25.56 -7.88 10.80
C GLY A 79 25.97 -6.52 10.25
N ILE A 80 25.81 -6.27 8.94
CA ILE A 80 26.26 -5.07 8.24
C ILE A 80 25.11 -4.09 8.09
N GLN A 81 25.38 -2.80 8.30
CA GLN A 81 24.47 -1.73 7.90
C GLN A 81 24.96 -1.12 6.58
N PHE A 82 24.10 -1.14 5.57
CA PHE A 82 24.29 -0.49 4.27
C PHE A 82 23.53 0.84 4.27
N SER A 83 24.24 1.96 4.17
CA SER A 83 23.65 3.30 4.22
C SER A 83 24.30 4.30 3.26
N TYR A 84 23.54 5.33 2.92
CA TYR A 84 23.98 6.53 2.20
C TYR A 84 24.45 6.29 0.76
N ALA A 85 23.65 5.56 -0.01
CA ALA A 85 23.76 5.51 -1.47
C ALA A 85 22.67 6.35 -2.14
N THR A 86 22.96 6.84 -3.35
CA THR A 86 22.09 7.77 -4.10
C THR A 86 21.48 7.09 -5.32
N TRP A 87 20.48 7.73 -5.93
CA TRP A 87 20.08 7.49 -7.31
C TRP A 87 19.74 8.82 -7.98
N LEU A 88 20.49 9.18 -9.03
CA LEU A 88 20.43 10.52 -9.61
C LEU A 88 19.64 10.62 -10.92
N ILE A 89 19.16 9.49 -11.46
CA ILE A 89 18.34 9.49 -12.68
C ILE A 89 17.07 10.35 -12.51
N PRO A 90 16.32 10.31 -11.40
CA PRO A 90 15.15 11.18 -11.23
C PRO A 90 15.47 12.69 -11.31
N SER A 91 16.70 13.09 -10.96
CA SER A 91 17.18 14.48 -11.07
C SER A 91 17.73 14.86 -12.46
N SER A 92 17.80 13.91 -13.39
CA SER A 92 18.26 14.14 -14.76
C SER A 92 17.10 14.62 -15.66
N PRO A 93 17.36 15.13 -16.88
CA PRO A 93 16.30 15.49 -17.83
C PRO A 93 15.33 14.35 -18.16
N GLU A 94 15.71 13.10 -17.91
CA GLU A 94 14.88 11.91 -18.04
C GLU A 94 13.71 11.90 -17.05
N GLY A 95 13.90 12.44 -15.84
CA GLY A 95 12.92 12.41 -14.75
C GLY A 95 12.63 10.99 -14.24
N PHE A 96 11.50 10.85 -13.54
CA PHE A 96 10.98 9.57 -13.05
C PHE A 96 9.55 9.36 -13.55
N SER A 97 9.40 8.54 -14.60
CA SER A 97 8.11 8.17 -15.18
C SER A 97 7.81 6.71 -14.87
N GLU A 98 7.27 6.46 -13.69
CA GLU A 98 6.93 5.12 -13.21
C GLU A 98 5.77 4.49 -13.96
N ILE A 99 5.86 3.18 -14.17
CA ILE A 99 4.76 2.32 -14.60
C ILE A 99 4.14 1.59 -13.40
N GLN A 100 4.97 0.93 -12.59
CA GLN A 100 4.59 0.26 -11.35
C GLN A 100 5.84 -0.21 -10.58
N ALA A 101 5.80 -0.25 -9.26
CA ALA A 101 6.79 -0.91 -8.40
C ALA A 101 8.26 -0.52 -8.70
N GLY A 102 8.52 0.77 -8.92
CA GLY A 102 9.87 1.28 -9.21
C GLY A 102 10.35 1.08 -10.66
N TYR A 103 9.57 0.39 -11.52
CA TYR A 103 9.88 0.26 -12.95
C TYR A 103 9.42 1.48 -13.72
N THR A 104 10.28 1.99 -14.61
CA THR A 104 10.12 3.25 -15.32
C THR A 104 10.17 3.09 -16.83
N ILE A 105 9.63 4.09 -17.52
CA ILE A 105 9.93 4.35 -18.94
C ILE A 105 11.07 5.36 -19.01
N THR A 106 12.12 5.06 -19.78
CA THR A 106 13.32 5.90 -19.89
C THR A 106 13.68 6.28 -21.33
N GLY A 107 14.31 7.45 -21.48
CA GLY A 107 14.79 7.96 -22.75
C GLY A 107 13.71 8.61 -23.64
N PRO A 108 14.10 9.39 -24.66
CA PRO A 108 13.20 10.25 -25.45
C PRO A 108 12.20 9.48 -26.33
N LYS A 109 12.40 8.17 -26.50
CA LYS A 109 11.50 7.28 -27.25
C LYS A 109 11.05 6.07 -26.42
N GLY A 110 11.30 6.06 -25.11
CA GLY A 110 10.93 4.95 -24.22
C GLY A 110 9.47 4.57 -24.35
N TYR A 111 8.56 5.55 -24.40
CA TYR A 111 7.12 5.31 -24.60
C TYR A 111 6.78 4.57 -25.91
N ALA A 112 7.69 4.61 -26.90
CA ALA A 112 7.57 3.97 -28.19
C ALA A 112 8.50 2.76 -28.36
N THR A 113 9.31 2.40 -27.37
CA THR A 113 10.25 1.29 -27.47
C THR A 113 10.10 0.31 -26.32
N GLN A 114 9.87 0.81 -25.11
CA GLN A 114 9.66 0.05 -23.89
C GLN A 114 8.18 -0.30 -23.70
N GLY A 115 7.94 -1.41 -23.00
CA GLY A 115 6.61 -1.99 -22.82
C GLY A 115 6.44 -3.30 -23.58
N LEU A 116 5.20 -3.74 -23.76
CA LEU A 116 4.93 -5.02 -24.41
C LEU A 116 4.93 -4.82 -25.95
N CYS A 117 5.63 -5.67 -26.71
CA CYS A 117 5.94 -5.44 -28.14
C CYS A 117 4.71 -5.22 -29.03
N GLN A 118 3.57 -5.82 -28.67
CA GLN A 118 2.33 -5.75 -29.43
C GLN A 118 1.60 -4.40 -29.32
N PHE A 119 2.07 -3.49 -28.47
CA PHE A 119 1.44 -2.20 -28.17
C PHE A 119 2.09 -1.02 -28.87
N VAL A 120 3.29 -1.22 -29.43
CA VAL A 120 3.99 -0.18 -30.17
C VAL A 120 4.15 -0.56 -31.63
N PRO A 121 3.52 0.16 -32.58
CA PRO A 121 3.76 0.00 -34.00
C PRO A 121 5.25 0.18 -34.33
N GLY A 122 5.94 -0.91 -34.67
CA GLY A 122 7.38 -0.91 -34.99
C GLY A 122 8.32 -1.06 -33.79
N GLY A 123 7.82 -1.42 -32.60
CA GLY A 123 8.65 -1.68 -31.42
C GLY A 123 9.64 -2.83 -31.65
N THR A 124 10.88 -2.64 -31.21
CA THR A 124 12.00 -3.59 -31.38
C THR A 124 12.42 -4.29 -30.10
N CYS A 125 11.83 -3.95 -28.96
CA CYS A 125 12.24 -4.50 -27.65
C CYS A 125 11.64 -5.89 -27.41
N PRO A 126 12.37 -6.80 -26.74
CA PRO A 126 11.81 -8.04 -26.25
C PRO A 126 10.92 -7.72 -25.04
N TYR A 127 9.61 -7.87 -25.19
CA TYR A 127 8.56 -8.01 -24.19
C TYR A 127 8.82 -7.37 -22.79
N ALA A 128 7.97 -6.40 -22.40
CA ALA A 128 7.97 -5.88 -21.03
C ALA A 128 9.33 -5.25 -20.61
N ASP A 129 10.02 -4.63 -21.58
CA ASP A 129 11.35 -4.04 -21.40
C ASP A 129 11.25 -2.68 -20.70
N TRP A 130 10.88 -2.67 -19.42
CA TRP A 130 10.89 -1.48 -18.57
C TRP A 130 12.20 -1.36 -17.83
N THR A 131 12.60 -0.12 -17.52
CA THR A 131 13.85 0.13 -16.79
C THR A 131 13.59 0.02 -15.30
N LYS A 132 14.26 -0.92 -14.65
CA LYS A 132 14.21 -1.10 -13.20
C LYS A 132 14.94 0.04 -12.48
N GLU A 133 14.48 0.41 -11.29
CA GLU A 133 15.32 1.19 -10.38
C GLU A 133 16.53 0.35 -9.92
N PRO A 134 17.70 0.95 -9.68
CA PRO A 134 18.88 0.20 -9.27
C PRO A 134 18.80 -0.15 -7.77
N GLY A 135 19.19 -1.37 -7.38
CA GLY A 135 19.42 -1.69 -5.96
C GLY A 135 20.73 -1.10 -5.46
N ASN A 136 20.74 -0.33 -4.37
CA ASN A 136 21.97 0.24 -3.82
C ASN A 136 22.96 -0.84 -3.32
N VAL A 137 22.47 -2.02 -2.98
CA VAL A 137 23.23 -3.27 -2.86
C VAL A 137 22.71 -4.20 -3.94
N SER A 138 23.57 -4.71 -4.83
CA SER A 138 23.13 -5.61 -5.89
C SER A 138 24.02 -6.83 -6.05
N VAL A 139 23.40 -7.97 -6.32
CA VAL A 139 24.05 -9.20 -6.78
C VAL A 139 23.28 -9.78 -7.96
N SER A 140 23.96 -10.16 -9.03
CA SER A 140 23.38 -10.83 -10.20
C SER A 140 24.20 -12.07 -10.57
N HIS A 141 23.52 -13.06 -11.16
CA HIS A 141 24.07 -14.38 -11.47
C HIS A 141 24.84 -14.95 -10.28
N ALA A 142 24.16 -15.05 -9.15
CA ALA A 142 24.74 -15.44 -7.87
C ALA A 142 24.11 -16.74 -7.36
N GLN A 143 24.85 -17.54 -6.60
CA GLN A 143 24.35 -18.79 -6.02
C GLN A 143 24.76 -18.96 -4.56
N ARG A 144 23.82 -19.29 -3.66
CA ARG A 144 24.10 -19.45 -2.22
C ARG A 144 24.74 -18.19 -1.63
N VAL A 145 24.20 -17.02 -1.98
CA VAL A 145 24.52 -15.77 -1.30
C VAL A 145 23.60 -15.62 -0.10
N GLU A 146 24.12 -15.05 0.98
CA GLU A 146 23.39 -14.80 2.21
C GLU A 146 23.53 -13.33 2.59
N PHE A 147 22.39 -12.71 2.90
CA PHE A 147 22.28 -11.49 3.69
C PHE A 147 21.57 -11.88 4.97
N SER A 148 22.20 -11.64 6.12
CA SER A 148 21.56 -12.01 7.38
C SER A 148 21.93 -11.13 8.55
N SER A 149 20.91 -10.76 9.32
CA SER A 149 21.09 -9.81 10.41
C SER A 149 21.72 -8.49 9.96
N ASP A 150 21.41 -8.04 8.75
CA ASP A 150 21.83 -6.79 8.14
C ASP A 150 20.79 -5.67 8.35
N VAL A 151 21.18 -4.44 8.00
CA VAL A 151 20.30 -3.26 7.94
C VAL A 151 20.50 -2.57 6.61
N PHE A 152 19.42 -2.30 5.90
CA PHE A 152 19.38 -1.48 4.70
C PHE A 152 18.61 -0.21 5.05
N ALA A 153 19.32 0.92 5.18
CA ALA A 153 18.70 2.17 5.61
C ALA A 153 19.40 3.41 5.10
N HIS A 154 18.65 4.50 4.92
CA HIS A 154 19.12 5.77 4.36
C HIS A 154 19.63 5.59 2.92
N LEU A 155 18.81 4.97 2.07
CA LEU A 155 19.16 4.56 0.71
C LEU A 155 18.29 5.27 -0.31
N GLY A 156 18.91 5.90 -1.32
CA GLY A 156 18.24 6.74 -2.30
C GLY A 156 17.62 6.00 -3.49
N ALA A 157 17.66 4.67 -3.52
CA ALA A 157 17.13 3.81 -4.59
C ALA A 157 16.38 2.60 -3.99
N ALA A 158 16.37 1.45 -4.67
CA ALA A 158 16.02 0.19 -4.03
C ALA A 158 17.09 -0.24 -3.01
N GLY A 159 16.69 -0.97 -1.97
CA GLY A 159 17.61 -1.44 -0.92
C GLY A 159 18.56 -2.52 -1.42
N LEU A 160 17.99 -3.71 -1.66
CA LEU A 160 18.70 -4.90 -2.11
C LEU A 160 18.12 -5.40 -3.43
N GLU A 161 18.98 -5.61 -4.42
CA GLU A 161 18.67 -6.23 -5.69
C GLU A 161 19.31 -7.62 -5.79
N LEU A 162 18.47 -8.64 -5.89
CA LEU A 162 18.83 -9.99 -6.31
C LEU A 162 18.46 -10.13 -7.80
N GLY A 163 19.38 -9.68 -8.66
CA GLY A 163 19.18 -9.61 -10.10
C GLY A 163 19.08 -10.98 -10.79
N ASP A 164 19.04 -10.95 -12.13
CA ASP A 164 18.88 -12.14 -12.97
C ASP A 164 19.86 -13.26 -12.61
N GLY A 165 19.38 -14.50 -12.58
CA GLY A 165 20.18 -15.69 -12.31
C GLY A 165 20.58 -15.89 -10.84
N ALA A 166 20.02 -15.11 -9.91
CA ALA A 166 20.20 -15.35 -8.47
C ALA A 166 19.53 -16.67 -8.03
N LYS A 167 20.29 -17.55 -7.40
CA LYS A 167 19.86 -18.91 -7.04
C LYS A 167 20.17 -19.24 -5.59
N ASP A 168 19.27 -19.96 -4.94
CA ASP A 168 19.48 -20.47 -3.58
C ASP A 168 19.95 -19.39 -2.58
N THR A 169 19.51 -18.14 -2.79
CA THR A 169 19.97 -16.96 -2.04
C THR A 169 19.01 -16.68 -0.88
N THR A 170 19.54 -16.32 0.28
CA THR A 170 18.74 -16.05 1.48
C THR A 170 18.94 -14.62 1.96
N VAL A 171 17.84 -13.96 2.28
CA VAL A 171 17.73 -12.64 2.93
C VAL A 171 16.95 -12.86 4.21
N ALA A 172 17.63 -12.87 5.36
CA ALA A 172 17.05 -13.37 6.61
C ALA A 172 17.40 -12.59 7.87
N GLY A 173 16.37 -12.18 8.62
CA GLY A 173 16.57 -11.45 9.87
C GLY A 173 17.10 -10.04 9.65
N ASP A 174 16.78 -9.43 8.52
CA ASP A 174 17.25 -8.10 8.12
C ASP A 174 16.20 -7.02 8.40
N VAL A 175 16.66 -5.78 8.46
CA VAL A 175 15.79 -4.59 8.58
C VAL A 175 15.93 -3.72 7.34
N PHE A 176 14.80 -3.38 6.72
CA PHE A 176 14.71 -2.44 5.60
C PHE A 176 13.86 -1.25 6.01
N THR A 177 14.43 -0.05 6.05
CA THR A 177 13.71 1.17 6.44
C THR A 177 14.39 2.42 5.91
N ASP A 178 13.67 3.52 5.74
CA ASP A 178 14.25 4.76 5.19
C ASP A 178 14.94 4.55 3.83
N ILE A 179 14.21 3.87 2.93
CA ILE A 179 14.64 3.55 1.56
C ILE A 179 13.72 4.29 0.59
N SER A 180 14.28 5.06 -0.35
CA SER A 180 13.51 5.91 -1.26
C SER A 180 12.65 5.12 -2.23
N GLY A 181 13.09 3.92 -2.65
CA GLY A 181 12.35 2.99 -3.53
C GLY A 181 11.98 1.66 -2.86
N ASN A 182 12.05 0.56 -3.61
CA ASN A 182 11.74 -0.80 -3.19
C ASN A 182 12.67 -1.27 -2.06
N GLY A 183 12.18 -2.16 -1.20
CA GLY A 183 13.03 -2.78 -0.16
C GLY A 183 13.95 -3.85 -0.75
N VAL A 184 13.34 -4.94 -1.21
CA VAL A 184 14.01 -6.07 -1.85
C VAL A 184 13.42 -6.31 -3.23
N GLU A 185 14.28 -6.37 -4.24
CA GLU A 185 13.93 -6.75 -5.60
C GLU A 185 14.49 -8.14 -5.91
N VAL A 186 13.63 -9.06 -6.35
CA VAL A 186 14.00 -10.42 -6.72
C VAL A 186 13.67 -10.66 -8.19
N GLY A 187 14.70 -10.95 -8.98
CA GLY A 187 14.61 -11.13 -10.42
C GLY A 187 14.31 -9.82 -11.16
N GLY A 188 13.82 -9.98 -12.40
CA GLY A 188 13.44 -8.87 -13.28
C GLY A 188 12.10 -9.11 -13.97
N VAL A 189 11.65 -8.13 -14.75
CA VAL A 189 10.39 -8.20 -15.52
C VAL A 189 10.61 -8.23 -17.03
N GLY A 190 11.88 -8.25 -17.47
CA GLY A 190 12.24 -8.43 -18.87
C GLY A 190 11.98 -9.86 -19.35
N GLN A 191 11.78 -10.03 -20.66
CA GLN A 191 11.44 -11.33 -21.26
C GLN A 191 12.35 -12.47 -20.77
N PRO A 192 11.79 -13.57 -20.23
CA PRO A 192 12.59 -14.75 -19.88
C PRO A 192 13.11 -15.43 -21.15
N ALA A 193 14.37 -15.18 -21.48
CA ALA A 193 15.09 -15.84 -22.56
C ALA A 193 16.46 -16.29 -22.05
N GLY A 194 16.61 -17.60 -21.83
CA GLY A 194 17.87 -18.20 -21.40
C GLY A 194 17.75 -18.82 -20.01
N GLY A 195 18.18 -20.09 -19.88
CA GLY A 195 17.93 -20.95 -18.71
C GLY A 195 18.64 -20.58 -17.39
N ASP A 196 19.05 -19.32 -17.21
CA ASP A 196 19.59 -18.83 -15.95
C ASP A 196 18.54 -18.03 -15.16
N VAL A 197 17.50 -18.75 -14.76
CA VAL A 197 16.34 -18.23 -14.04
C VAL A 197 16.69 -17.94 -12.58
N THR A 198 16.21 -16.80 -12.07
CA THR A 198 16.23 -16.51 -10.63
C THR A 198 15.29 -17.46 -9.90
N SER A 199 15.81 -18.23 -8.93
CA SER A 199 15.04 -19.31 -8.32
C SER A 199 15.55 -19.76 -6.94
N GLY A 200 14.64 -20.21 -6.09
CA GLY A 200 14.98 -20.72 -4.76
C GLY A 200 15.45 -19.62 -3.82
N VAL A 201 15.07 -18.37 -4.08
CA VAL A 201 15.33 -17.23 -3.22
C VAL A 201 14.42 -17.30 -2.01
N ARG A 202 14.97 -17.01 -0.83
CA ARG A 202 14.25 -16.96 0.44
C ARG A 202 14.36 -15.57 1.05
N VAL A 203 13.25 -14.84 1.12
CA VAL A 203 13.15 -13.57 1.85
C VAL A 203 12.33 -13.84 3.11
N VAL A 204 13.00 -14.05 4.24
CA VAL A 204 12.36 -14.55 5.47
C VAL A 204 12.72 -13.80 6.74
N ASP A 205 11.79 -13.71 7.69
CA ASP A 205 12.08 -13.17 9.03
C ASP A 205 12.58 -11.71 9.05
N ASN A 206 12.26 -10.93 8.02
CA ASN A 206 12.69 -9.54 7.91
C ASN A 206 11.63 -8.57 8.45
N HIS A 207 12.07 -7.37 8.83
CA HIS A 207 11.17 -6.25 9.11
C HIS A 207 11.37 -5.15 8.06
N LEU A 208 10.34 -4.90 7.26
CA LEU A 208 10.35 -3.87 6.23
C LEU A 208 9.32 -2.79 6.57
N TYR A 209 9.78 -1.58 6.89
CA TYR A 209 8.88 -0.52 7.35
C TYR A 209 9.33 0.88 6.98
N GLY A 210 8.39 1.81 6.85
CA GLY A 210 8.70 3.20 6.54
C GLY A 210 9.31 3.39 5.15
N LEU A 211 8.86 2.62 4.17
CA LEU A 211 9.32 2.70 2.78
C LEU A 211 8.18 2.39 1.79
N PRO A 212 8.32 2.76 0.50
CA PRO A 212 9.28 3.72 -0.06
C PRO A 212 9.13 5.15 0.50
N ARG A 213 10.23 5.91 0.60
CA ARG A 213 10.24 7.30 1.10
C ARG A 213 9.92 8.34 0.04
N GLU A 214 10.37 8.15 -1.20
CA GLU A 214 10.24 9.16 -2.27
C GLU A 214 9.45 8.60 -3.46
N PHE A 215 9.82 7.41 -3.94
CA PHE A 215 9.19 6.77 -5.08
C PHE A 215 8.01 5.92 -4.61
N HIS A 216 6.93 6.60 -4.22
CA HIS A 216 5.79 6.00 -3.50
C HIS A 216 5.08 4.85 -4.21
N GLY A 217 5.29 4.63 -5.51
CA GLY A 217 4.79 3.46 -6.25
C GLY A 217 5.62 2.19 -6.07
N GLY A 218 6.81 2.30 -5.48
CA GLY A 218 7.62 1.16 -5.02
C GLY A 218 6.94 0.36 -3.90
N VAL A 219 7.48 -0.82 -3.62
CA VAL A 219 6.94 -1.76 -2.62
C VAL A 219 8.08 -2.41 -1.81
N PRO A 220 7.80 -2.86 -0.58
CA PRO A 220 8.78 -3.54 0.27
C PRO A 220 9.44 -4.75 -0.39
N ILE A 221 8.67 -5.61 -1.04
CA ILE A 221 9.21 -6.78 -1.74
C ILE A 221 8.59 -6.86 -3.14
N VAL A 222 9.43 -6.77 -4.17
CA VAL A 222 9.09 -7.11 -5.55
C VAL A 222 9.70 -8.44 -5.89
N ASN A 223 8.87 -9.38 -6.33
CA ASN A 223 9.31 -10.64 -6.92
C ASN A 223 8.84 -10.68 -8.38
N GLY A 224 9.76 -10.48 -9.31
CA GLY A 224 9.50 -10.41 -10.74
C GLY A 224 9.21 -11.80 -11.34
N TYR A 225 9.88 -12.11 -12.45
CA TYR A 225 9.80 -13.43 -13.08
C TYR A 225 10.80 -14.41 -12.44
N THR A 226 10.30 -15.25 -11.52
CA THR A 226 11.13 -16.18 -10.74
C THR A 226 10.43 -17.52 -10.46
N GLN A 227 11.17 -18.50 -9.94
CA GLN A 227 10.64 -19.84 -9.68
C GLN A 227 11.02 -20.36 -8.29
N HIS A 228 10.11 -21.06 -7.62
CA HIS A 228 10.41 -21.73 -6.34
C HIS A 228 10.87 -20.77 -5.21
N ASP A 229 10.55 -19.49 -5.29
CA ASP A 229 10.93 -18.52 -4.27
C ASP A 229 9.98 -18.59 -3.06
N THR A 230 10.48 -18.22 -1.89
CA THR A 230 9.72 -18.16 -0.64
C THR A 230 9.86 -16.78 -0.01
N ILE A 231 8.73 -16.11 0.18
CA ILE A 231 8.61 -14.87 0.93
C ILE A 231 7.79 -15.18 2.17
N ALA A 232 8.44 -15.38 3.32
CA ALA A 232 7.74 -15.89 4.49
C ALA A 232 8.18 -15.31 5.83
N HIS A 233 7.27 -15.27 6.81
CA HIS A 233 7.59 -14.78 8.16
C HIS A 233 8.16 -13.35 8.20
N ASN A 234 7.85 -12.51 7.21
CA ASN A 234 8.24 -11.10 7.26
C ASN A 234 7.15 -10.29 7.98
N GLN A 235 7.57 -9.23 8.68
CA GLN A 235 6.66 -8.16 9.07
C GLN A 235 6.83 -6.98 8.12
N ILE A 236 5.73 -6.52 7.54
CA ILE A 236 5.70 -5.38 6.63
C ILE A 236 4.67 -4.38 7.17
N ASP A 237 5.13 -3.20 7.56
CA ASP A 237 4.25 -2.19 8.15
C ASP A 237 4.66 -0.75 7.90
N HIS A 238 3.68 0.16 7.95
CA HIS A 238 3.89 1.58 7.65
C HIS A 238 4.50 1.79 6.26
N VAL A 239 3.81 1.30 5.21
CA VAL A 239 4.32 1.31 3.83
C VAL A 239 3.42 2.10 2.90
N ALA A 240 4.03 2.78 1.92
CA ALA A 240 3.34 3.75 1.09
C ALA A 240 2.26 3.12 0.19
N TYR A 241 2.51 1.90 -0.29
CA TYR A 241 1.67 1.22 -1.27
C TYR A 241 1.41 -0.26 -0.90
N SER A 242 1.55 -1.19 -1.85
CA SER A 242 1.38 -2.63 -1.62
C SER A 242 2.53 -3.18 -0.78
N GLY A 243 2.30 -4.26 -0.03
CA GLY A 243 3.34 -4.88 0.79
C GLY A 243 4.27 -5.78 -0.02
N ILE A 244 3.69 -6.72 -0.78
CA ILE A 244 4.42 -7.67 -1.61
C ILE A 244 3.81 -7.65 -3.02
N SER A 245 4.63 -7.53 -4.05
CA SER A 245 4.24 -7.64 -5.46
C SER A 245 4.88 -8.87 -6.09
N VAL A 246 4.09 -9.76 -6.68
CA VAL A 246 4.58 -10.99 -7.33
C VAL A 246 4.11 -11.06 -8.78
N GLY A 247 5.04 -11.40 -9.67
CA GLY A 247 4.77 -11.61 -11.08
C GLY A 247 4.62 -10.32 -11.87
N TRP A 248 4.46 -10.46 -13.19
CA TRP A 248 4.38 -9.33 -14.11
C TRP A 248 3.71 -9.66 -15.45
N GLY A 249 3.28 -8.63 -16.21
CA GLY A 249 2.84 -8.79 -17.60
C GLY A 249 1.35 -9.11 -17.78
N GLY A 250 0.55 -8.81 -16.76
CA GLY A 250 -0.88 -9.09 -16.71
C GLY A 250 -1.78 -8.21 -17.59
N TRP A 251 -1.34 -7.00 -17.93
CA TRP A 251 -2.19 -5.93 -18.48
C TRP A 251 -2.57 -5.94 -19.97
N PRO A 252 -2.17 -6.91 -20.83
CA PRO A 252 -2.72 -6.94 -22.18
C PRO A 252 -4.25 -7.02 -22.28
N ASP A 253 -4.92 -7.40 -21.19
CA ASP A 253 -6.37 -7.38 -21.08
C ASP A 253 -7.00 -6.01 -21.40
N LYS A 254 -6.30 -4.90 -21.08
CA LYS A 254 -6.83 -3.54 -21.27
C LYS A 254 -7.11 -3.20 -22.73
N ILE A 255 -6.44 -3.89 -23.65
CA ILE A 255 -6.68 -3.78 -25.10
C ILE A 255 -7.35 -5.02 -25.68
N LYS A 256 -7.89 -5.89 -24.82
CA LYS A 256 -8.56 -7.13 -25.19
C LYS A 256 -7.63 -8.16 -25.84
N LYS A 257 -6.40 -8.29 -25.32
CA LYS A 257 -5.41 -9.28 -25.75
C LYS A 257 -5.06 -10.26 -24.64
N PRO A 258 -4.62 -11.49 -24.99
CA PRO A 258 -4.18 -12.45 -23.99
C PRO A 258 -3.09 -11.91 -23.10
N ALA A 259 -3.22 -12.15 -21.79
CA ALA A 259 -2.09 -12.09 -20.88
C ALA A 259 -0.98 -12.98 -21.44
N THR A 260 0.25 -12.54 -21.30
CA THR A 260 1.36 -13.24 -21.96
C THR A 260 1.97 -14.26 -20.99
N PRO A 261 2.24 -15.50 -21.45
CA PRO A 261 2.90 -16.50 -20.63
C PRO A 261 4.27 -16.02 -20.16
N ASN A 262 4.63 -16.38 -18.93
CA ASN A 262 5.96 -16.17 -18.37
C ASN A 262 6.42 -17.46 -17.67
N ILE A 263 7.62 -17.41 -17.09
CA ILE A 263 8.26 -18.58 -16.47
C ILE A 263 7.90 -18.78 -15.00
N SER A 264 7.14 -17.86 -14.39
CA SER A 264 6.97 -17.86 -12.94
C SER A 264 6.07 -19.00 -12.53
N HIS A 265 6.51 -19.75 -11.52
CA HIS A 265 5.76 -20.85 -10.94
C HIS A 265 6.35 -21.26 -9.60
N ASP A 266 5.55 -21.93 -8.78
CA ASP A 266 5.92 -22.50 -7.48
C ASP A 266 6.50 -21.51 -6.46
N ASN A 267 6.25 -20.21 -6.61
CA ASN A 267 6.58 -19.22 -5.59
C ASN A 267 5.51 -19.24 -4.48
N VAL A 268 5.98 -18.99 -3.26
CA VAL A 268 5.16 -19.05 -2.05
C VAL A 268 5.31 -17.76 -1.26
N VAL A 269 4.19 -17.08 -1.01
CA VAL A 269 4.08 -15.98 -0.07
C VAL A 269 3.31 -16.48 1.15
N SER A 270 4.02 -16.78 2.24
CA SER A 270 3.39 -17.41 3.40
C SER A 270 3.70 -16.80 4.75
N ASP A 271 2.74 -16.86 5.66
CA ASP A 271 2.96 -16.55 7.08
C ASP A 271 3.58 -15.15 7.30
N ASN A 272 3.29 -14.18 6.42
CA ASN A 272 3.70 -12.79 6.61
C ASN A 272 2.65 -12.04 7.43
N LEU A 273 3.11 -11.07 8.22
CA LEU A 273 2.25 -10.09 8.89
C LEU A 273 2.36 -8.77 8.14
N ILE A 274 1.25 -8.31 7.55
CA ILE A 274 1.19 -7.06 6.78
C ILE A 274 0.11 -6.17 7.37
N HIS A 275 0.50 -4.99 7.86
CA HIS A 275 -0.46 -4.00 8.36
C HIS A 275 -0.03 -2.57 8.07
N ASP A 276 -0.93 -1.59 8.24
CA ASP A 276 -0.64 -0.18 7.97
C ASP A 276 -0.01 0.02 6.58
N TYR A 277 -0.67 -0.54 5.57
CA TYR A 277 -0.24 -0.55 4.18
C TYR A 277 -1.18 0.30 3.31
N MET A 278 -0.71 0.66 2.12
CA MET A 278 -1.39 1.59 1.22
C MET A 278 -1.67 2.94 1.87
N LEU A 279 -0.72 3.44 2.65
CA LEU A 279 -0.84 4.70 3.37
C LEU A 279 -0.87 5.93 2.44
N SER A 280 -0.23 5.82 1.27
CA SER A 280 -0.10 6.92 0.29
C SER A 280 -0.91 6.69 -0.99
N LEU A 281 -0.95 5.45 -1.49
CA LEU A 281 -1.53 5.11 -2.81
C LEU A 281 -2.67 4.09 -2.73
N ASP A 282 -3.55 4.17 -3.74
CA ASP A 282 -4.68 3.26 -3.97
C ASP A 282 -4.35 2.22 -5.06
N ASP A 283 -5.24 1.25 -5.29
CA ASP A 283 -5.19 0.23 -6.36
C ASP A 283 -4.20 -0.92 -6.16
N GLY A 284 -3.84 -1.21 -4.91
CA GLY A 284 -2.92 -2.28 -4.53
C GLY A 284 -3.54 -3.34 -3.63
N GLY A 285 -2.66 -4.11 -2.99
CA GLY A 285 -3.02 -5.04 -1.91
C GLY A 285 -1.89 -5.25 -0.92
N GLY A 286 -2.18 -5.87 0.22
CA GLY A 286 -1.12 -6.31 1.13
C GLY A 286 -0.20 -7.29 0.38
N ILE A 287 -0.83 -8.21 -0.36
CA ILE A 287 -0.19 -9.02 -1.38
C ILE A 287 -0.88 -8.74 -2.71
N TYR A 288 -0.09 -8.36 -3.72
CA TYR A 288 -0.52 -8.10 -5.08
C TYR A 288 0.15 -9.11 -6.01
N THR A 289 -0.63 -9.79 -6.84
CA THR A 289 -0.13 -10.78 -7.80
C THR A 289 -0.65 -10.45 -9.20
N GLN A 290 0.12 -10.75 -10.24
CA GLN A 290 -0.29 -10.51 -11.63
C GLN A 290 0.43 -11.41 -12.63
N GLY A 291 -0.12 -11.49 -13.84
CA GLY A 291 0.46 -12.28 -14.93
C GLY A 291 0.29 -13.78 -14.73
N ILE A 292 0.56 -14.57 -15.78
CA ILE A 292 0.30 -16.01 -15.76
C ILE A 292 1.31 -16.69 -14.85
N THR A 293 0.87 -17.38 -13.80
CA THR A 293 1.75 -18.05 -12.86
C THR A 293 1.54 -19.57 -12.91
N GLY A 294 2.52 -20.31 -13.40
CA GLY A 294 2.44 -21.75 -13.62
C GLY A 294 1.48 -22.18 -14.75
N THR A 295 1.23 -23.48 -14.82
CA THR A 295 0.37 -24.11 -15.84
C THR A 295 -0.91 -24.73 -15.26
N SER A 296 -0.99 -24.85 -13.94
CA SER A 296 -2.08 -25.46 -13.18
C SER A 296 -2.06 -25.00 -11.72
N LEU A 297 -3.12 -25.27 -10.95
CA LEU A 297 -3.13 -24.98 -9.51
C LEU A 297 -2.05 -25.76 -8.71
N ALA A 298 -1.42 -26.78 -9.30
CA ALA A 298 -0.38 -27.55 -8.63
C ALA A 298 0.97 -26.80 -8.56
N ASP A 299 1.29 -26.08 -9.63
CA ASP A 299 2.54 -25.35 -9.87
C ASP A 299 2.36 -23.82 -9.89
N GLY A 300 1.14 -23.29 -9.82
CA GLY A 300 0.93 -21.84 -9.68
C GLY A 300 1.28 -21.30 -8.29
N GLU A 301 1.25 -19.97 -8.14
CA GLU A 301 1.67 -19.33 -6.88
C GLU A 301 0.74 -19.63 -5.71
N LYS A 302 1.30 -19.53 -4.50
CA LYS A 302 0.59 -19.79 -3.25
C LYS A 302 0.68 -18.61 -2.32
N VAL A 303 -0.47 -18.09 -1.92
CA VAL A 303 -0.61 -17.06 -0.88
C VAL A 303 -1.30 -17.69 0.31
N THR A 304 -0.54 -18.03 1.36
CA THR A 304 -1.04 -18.89 2.44
C THR A 304 -0.62 -18.50 3.84
N GLY A 305 -1.51 -18.62 4.83
CA GLY A 305 -1.15 -18.38 6.25
C GLY A 305 -0.84 -16.93 6.61
N ASN A 306 -1.01 -15.97 5.69
CA ASN A 306 -0.70 -14.57 5.96
C ASN A 306 -1.78 -13.93 6.84
N VAL A 307 -1.37 -12.93 7.62
CA VAL A 307 -2.26 -12.04 8.36
C VAL A 307 -2.13 -10.65 7.75
N ILE A 308 -3.22 -10.13 7.16
CA ILE A 308 -3.22 -8.84 6.46
C ILE A 308 -4.36 -7.97 6.97
N HIS A 309 -4.04 -6.80 7.52
CA HIS A 309 -5.03 -5.89 8.07
C HIS A 309 -4.68 -4.40 8.03
N ASP A 310 -5.62 -3.57 8.44
CA ASP A 310 -5.47 -2.12 8.57
C ASP A 310 -4.97 -1.45 7.28
N GLN A 311 -5.68 -1.73 6.19
CA GLN A 311 -5.49 -1.06 4.91
C GLN A 311 -5.97 0.38 4.98
N TRP A 312 -5.16 1.35 4.54
CA TRP A 312 -5.59 2.74 4.50
C TRP A 312 -6.24 3.13 3.16
N GLY A 313 -5.54 2.91 2.06
CA GLY A 313 -6.00 3.22 0.70
C GLY A 313 -7.07 2.27 0.16
N LEU A 314 -7.70 2.64 -0.95
CA LEU A 314 -8.65 1.80 -1.67
C LEU A 314 -7.92 0.64 -2.35
N GLY A 315 -8.07 -0.57 -1.84
CA GLY A 315 -7.45 -1.77 -2.44
C GLY A 315 -8.04 -3.07 -1.90
N LYS A 316 -7.23 -4.13 -1.83
CA LYS A 316 -7.63 -5.41 -1.23
C LYS A 316 -6.61 -5.91 -0.19
N SER A 317 -6.91 -6.97 0.54
CA SER A 317 -5.86 -7.66 1.31
C SER A 317 -4.98 -8.49 0.38
N VAL A 318 -5.59 -9.36 -0.43
CA VAL A 318 -4.94 -10.07 -1.54
C VAL A 318 -5.58 -9.59 -2.84
N TYR A 319 -4.78 -9.02 -3.73
CA TYR A 319 -5.23 -8.55 -5.03
C TYR A 319 -4.55 -9.36 -6.14
N THR A 320 -5.30 -10.29 -6.72
CA THR A 320 -4.89 -10.99 -7.94
C THR A 320 -5.34 -10.13 -9.12
N ASP A 321 -4.42 -9.32 -9.62
CA ASP A 321 -4.67 -8.41 -10.73
C ASP A 321 -4.56 -9.13 -12.08
N ASN A 322 -4.79 -8.38 -13.13
CA ASN A 322 -4.95 -8.88 -14.48
C ASN A 322 -3.95 -9.96 -14.89
N GLY A 323 -4.44 -10.95 -15.64
CA GLY A 323 -3.61 -12.05 -16.12
C GLY A 323 -3.18 -13.04 -15.04
N ASN A 324 -3.47 -12.81 -13.76
CA ASN A 324 -3.19 -13.79 -12.72
C ASN A 324 -4.04 -15.05 -12.89
N THR A 325 -3.39 -16.21 -12.93
CA THR A 325 -4.08 -17.51 -13.00
C THR A 325 -3.25 -18.59 -12.38
N TYR A 326 -3.95 -19.60 -11.89
CA TYR A 326 -3.48 -20.78 -11.19
C TYR A 326 -2.94 -20.52 -9.79
N GLU A 327 -3.25 -19.34 -9.24
CA GLU A 327 -2.93 -19.01 -7.86
C GLU A 327 -3.87 -19.70 -6.87
N THR A 328 -3.31 -20.10 -5.73
CA THR A 328 -4.06 -20.55 -4.56
C THR A 328 -3.91 -19.54 -3.41
N VAL A 329 -5.02 -18.89 -3.04
CA VAL A 329 -5.13 -18.02 -1.88
C VAL A 329 -5.82 -18.80 -0.76
N SER A 330 -5.06 -19.28 0.23
CA SER A 330 -5.60 -20.21 1.22
C SER A 330 -5.19 -19.98 2.67
N GLY A 331 -6.11 -20.16 3.61
CA GLY A 331 -5.76 -20.16 5.03
C GLY A 331 -5.19 -18.83 5.54
N ASN A 332 -5.53 -17.70 4.91
CA ASN A 332 -5.11 -16.38 5.37
C ASN A 332 -6.14 -15.77 6.33
N VAL A 333 -5.71 -14.84 7.18
CA VAL A 333 -6.58 -14.01 8.03
C VAL A 333 -6.56 -12.59 7.49
N LEU A 334 -7.72 -12.11 7.01
CA LEU A 334 -7.83 -10.88 6.23
C LEU A 334 -8.96 -10.00 6.79
N TYR A 335 -8.65 -8.81 7.31
CA TYR A 335 -9.66 -7.94 7.90
C TYR A 335 -9.30 -6.46 7.78
N HIS A 336 -10.27 -5.57 7.96
CA HIS A 336 -10.11 -4.12 7.80
C HIS A 336 -9.53 -3.74 6.42
N ALA A 337 -10.00 -4.43 5.37
CA ALA A 337 -9.75 -4.03 3.98
C ALA A 337 -10.78 -2.98 3.54
N ALA A 338 -10.36 -2.02 2.74
CA ALA A 338 -11.23 -0.91 2.33
C ALA A 338 -12.34 -1.33 1.34
N TYR A 339 -12.08 -2.32 0.50
CA TYR A 339 -13.01 -2.75 -0.56
C TYR A 339 -13.30 -4.26 -0.58
N ALA A 340 -12.27 -5.11 -0.54
CA ALA A 340 -12.42 -6.56 -0.52
C ALA A 340 -11.23 -7.22 0.17
N ASN A 341 -11.45 -8.36 0.81
CA ASN A 341 -10.33 -9.12 1.37
C ASN A 341 -9.55 -9.83 0.26
N VAL A 342 -10.24 -10.51 -0.67
CA VAL A 342 -9.61 -11.05 -1.88
C VAL A 342 -10.32 -10.52 -3.12
N GLY A 343 -9.56 -9.84 -3.98
CA GLY A 343 -10.04 -9.40 -5.29
C GLY A 343 -9.38 -10.22 -6.40
N SER A 344 -10.17 -10.95 -7.17
CA SER A 344 -9.64 -11.84 -8.22
C SER A 344 -10.42 -11.82 -9.54
N THR A 345 -11.63 -11.26 -9.57
CA THR A 345 -12.41 -11.23 -10.82
C THR A 345 -11.92 -10.12 -11.75
N HIS A 346 -11.21 -10.50 -12.80
CA HIS A 346 -10.87 -9.63 -13.92
C HIS A 346 -11.54 -10.12 -15.21
N VAL A 347 -11.26 -9.47 -16.33
CA VAL A 347 -11.68 -9.92 -17.65
C VAL A 347 -10.43 -10.28 -18.41
N ASP A 348 -10.16 -11.58 -18.54
CA ASP A 348 -9.00 -12.09 -19.24
C ASP A 348 -9.37 -12.46 -20.69
N TYR A 349 -8.53 -12.03 -21.63
CA TYR A 349 -8.76 -12.20 -23.06
C TYR A 349 -7.87 -13.29 -23.64
N ARG A 350 -8.02 -14.56 -23.23
CA ARG A 350 -7.06 -15.63 -23.59
C ARG A 350 -7.52 -16.53 -24.73
N ASP A 351 -6.54 -17.09 -25.43
CA ASP A 351 -6.75 -18.19 -26.37
C ASP A 351 -6.93 -19.51 -25.59
N GLY A 352 -8.04 -20.24 -25.83
CA GLY A 352 -8.26 -21.60 -25.30
C GLY A 352 -8.96 -21.73 -23.94
N LEU A 353 -8.75 -20.82 -22.99
CA LEU A 353 -9.46 -20.81 -21.68
C LEU A 353 -10.71 -19.92 -21.65
N GLY A 354 -10.86 -19.04 -22.65
CA GLY A 354 -11.88 -18.01 -22.65
C GLY A 354 -11.64 -16.96 -21.56
N ASN A 355 -12.72 -16.42 -20.99
CA ASN A 355 -12.69 -15.43 -19.91
C ASN A 355 -12.73 -16.09 -18.53
N ASN A 356 -11.96 -17.17 -18.35
CA ASN A 356 -11.82 -17.87 -17.08
C ASN A 356 -10.48 -17.49 -16.43
N ASP A 357 -10.52 -17.28 -15.12
CA ASP A 357 -9.41 -16.98 -14.22
C ASP A 357 -9.26 -18.16 -13.22
N PRO A 358 -8.59 -19.28 -13.56
CA PRO A 358 -8.46 -20.41 -12.64
C PRO A 358 -7.73 -20.03 -11.36
N THR A 359 -8.45 -19.68 -10.31
CA THR A 359 -7.88 -19.23 -9.03
C THR A 359 -8.64 -19.91 -7.91
N LEU A 360 -7.95 -20.43 -6.90
CA LEU A 360 -8.56 -21.11 -5.77
C LEU A 360 -8.46 -20.26 -4.51
N ILE A 361 -9.61 -19.79 -4.01
CA ILE A 361 -9.73 -19.03 -2.76
C ILE A 361 -10.39 -19.93 -1.72
N GLN A 362 -9.61 -20.48 -0.77
CA GLN A 362 -10.12 -21.49 0.14
C GLN A 362 -9.67 -21.39 1.60
N GLY A 363 -10.56 -21.70 2.53
CA GLY A 363 -10.20 -21.81 3.95
C GLY A 363 -9.69 -20.51 4.60
N ASN A 364 -9.88 -19.35 3.97
CA ASN A 364 -9.49 -18.05 4.52
C ASN A 364 -10.49 -17.60 5.59
N TYR A 365 -10.03 -16.73 6.51
CA TYR A 365 -10.83 -16.09 7.54
C TYR A 365 -10.91 -14.60 7.22
N TRP A 366 -12.10 -14.14 6.84
CA TRP A 366 -12.25 -12.82 6.24
C TRP A 366 -13.57 -12.13 6.55
N GLU A 367 -13.66 -10.83 6.32
CA GLU A 367 -14.90 -10.06 6.52
C GLU A 367 -15.83 -10.10 5.29
N GLN A 368 -15.30 -10.47 4.13
CA GLN A 368 -16.01 -10.52 2.85
C GLN A 368 -17.23 -11.46 2.90
N GLY A 369 -17.08 -12.65 3.49
CA GLY A 369 -18.22 -13.56 3.73
C GLY A 369 -18.90 -14.09 2.46
N ASP A 370 -18.23 -14.04 1.32
CA ASP A 370 -18.73 -14.60 0.07
C ASP A 370 -19.05 -16.09 0.22
N ARG A 371 -20.13 -16.52 -0.43
CA ARG A 371 -20.54 -17.93 -0.45
C ARG A 371 -19.62 -18.73 -1.35
N ASP A 372 -19.51 -20.01 -1.03
CA ASP A 372 -18.90 -21.00 -1.91
C ASP A 372 -19.49 -20.94 -3.32
N GLY A 373 -18.62 -20.99 -4.33
CA GLY A 373 -19.03 -20.85 -5.71
C GLY A 373 -17.88 -20.90 -6.70
N ASN A 374 -18.24 -20.85 -7.98
CA ASN A 374 -17.30 -20.72 -9.08
C ASN A 374 -17.80 -19.60 -9.99
N ASN A 375 -17.01 -18.53 -10.12
CA ASN A 375 -17.28 -17.44 -11.03
C ASN A 375 -16.11 -17.31 -12.00
N LYS A 376 -16.34 -17.75 -13.25
CA LYS A 376 -15.31 -17.72 -14.30
C LYS A 376 -14.01 -18.43 -13.89
N GLY A 377 -14.06 -19.59 -13.25
CA GLY A 377 -12.84 -20.30 -12.83
C GLY A 377 -12.24 -19.82 -11.50
N VAL A 378 -12.67 -18.68 -10.97
CA VAL A 378 -12.37 -18.31 -9.58
C VAL A 378 -13.27 -19.14 -8.68
N VAL A 379 -12.68 -20.14 -8.02
CA VAL A 379 -13.35 -21.05 -7.09
C VAL A 379 -13.16 -20.53 -5.68
N THR A 380 -14.26 -20.13 -5.03
CA THR A 380 -14.30 -19.77 -3.62
C THR A 380 -14.89 -20.94 -2.85
N THR A 381 -14.20 -21.50 -1.85
CA THR A 381 -14.76 -22.60 -1.05
C THR A 381 -14.25 -22.69 0.38
N GLY A 382 -15.14 -23.00 1.32
CA GLY A 382 -14.77 -23.27 2.70
C GLY A 382 -14.14 -22.09 3.45
N ASN A 383 -14.37 -20.85 2.99
CA ASN A 383 -13.91 -19.65 3.69
C ASN A 383 -14.84 -19.34 4.87
N HIS A 384 -14.28 -18.74 5.92
CA HIS A 384 -14.93 -18.49 7.19
C HIS A 384 -15.16 -16.99 7.39
N LEU A 385 -16.39 -16.60 7.73
CA LEU A 385 -16.67 -15.22 8.12
C LEU A 385 -16.00 -14.91 9.46
N LEU A 386 -15.09 -13.95 9.46
CA LEU A 386 -14.42 -13.46 10.66
C LEU A 386 -15.34 -12.47 11.38
N THR A 387 -15.77 -12.82 12.59
CA THR A 387 -16.72 -12.00 13.38
C THR A 387 -16.04 -10.88 14.18
N SER A 388 -14.74 -11.05 14.45
CA SER A 388 -13.84 -10.09 15.07
C SER A 388 -12.39 -10.56 14.86
N PRO A 389 -11.38 -9.67 14.98
CA PRO A 389 -9.98 -10.08 14.91
C PRO A 389 -9.63 -11.22 15.90
N SER A 390 -10.21 -11.20 17.11
CA SER A 390 -10.00 -12.25 18.13
C SER A 390 -10.60 -13.62 17.78
N ALA A 391 -11.45 -13.72 16.76
CA ALA A 391 -12.00 -14.98 16.28
C ALA A 391 -11.07 -15.68 15.27
N ALA A 392 -9.98 -15.02 14.86
CA ALA A 392 -9.00 -15.62 13.95
C ALA A 392 -8.29 -16.81 14.64
N PRO A 393 -7.97 -17.88 13.90
CA PRO A 393 -7.25 -19.02 14.47
C PRO A 393 -5.87 -18.61 14.99
N ALA A 394 -5.61 -18.86 16.27
CA ALA A 394 -4.31 -18.61 16.88
C ALA A 394 -3.16 -19.31 16.12
N SER A 395 -3.41 -20.48 15.53
CA SER A 395 -2.40 -21.18 14.73
C SER A 395 -1.94 -20.42 13.48
N ILE A 396 -2.75 -19.53 12.93
CA ILE A 396 -2.37 -18.66 11.81
C ILE A 396 -1.79 -17.36 12.35
N VAL A 397 -2.46 -16.74 13.33
CA VAL A 397 -2.03 -15.46 13.91
C VAL A 397 -0.66 -15.54 14.59
N ASP A 398 -0.40 -16.61 15.35
CA ASP A 398 0.86 -16.80 16.06
C ASP A 398 2.01 -17.21 15.12
N ALA A 399 1.70 -17.79 13.97
CA ALA A 399 2.66 -18.20 12.95
C ALA A 399 3.06 -17.04 12.02
N ALA A 400 2.16 -16.08 11.81
CA ALA A 400 2.40 -14.96 10.91
C ALA A 400 3.39 -13.93 11.47
N GLY A 401 4.16 -13.34 10.56
CA GLY A 401 5.22 -12.39 10.89
C GLY A 401 6.51 -13.08 11.35
N VAL A 402 7.40 -12.27 11.92
CA VAL A 402 8.76 -12.70 12.29
C VAL A 402 8.75 -13.82 13.33
N GLU A 403 9.45 -14.92 13.04
CA GLU A 403 9.54 -16.07 13.93
C GLU A 403 10.20 -15.68 15.28
N PRO A 404 9.90 -16.40 16.37
CA PRO A 404 10.39 -16.07 17.71
C PRO A 404 11.92 -15.86 17.81
N GLY A 405 12.71 -16.57 17.00
CA GLY A 405 14.17 -16.44 16.96
C GLY A 405 14.67 -15.13 16.36
N PHE A 406 13.85 -14.47 15.54
CA PHE A 406 14.19 -13.26 14.79
C PHE A 406 13.48 -12.00 15.28
N ARG A 407 12.50 -12.10 16.20
CA ARG A 407 11.71 -10.93 16.70
C ARG A 407 12.52 -9.74 17.22
N TRP A 408 13.81 -9.93 17.51
CA TRP A 408 14.72 -8.83 17.82
C TRP A 408 14.84 -7.81 16.67
N VAL A 409 14.56 -8.19 15.40
CA VAL A 409 14.56 -7.26 14.26
C VAL A 409 13.53 -6.14 14.40
N LEU A 410 12.38 -6.42 15.03
CA LEU A 410 11.29 -5.45 15.25
C LEU A 410 11.68 -4.29 16.17
N HIS A 411 12.79 -4.43 16.90
CA HIS A 411 13.28 -3.46 17.85
C HIS A 411 14.73 -3.07 17.59
N ARG A 412 15.29 -3.49 16.45
CA ARG A 412 16.67 -3.17 16.09
C ARG A 412 16.79 -1.66 15.90
N PRO A 413 17.68 -0.99 16.66
CA PRO A 413 17.93 0.42 16.43
C PRO A 413 18.57 0.64 15.05
N VAL A 414 18.00 1.56 14.29
CA VAL A 414 18.62 2.17 13.11
C VAL A 414 18.96 3.61 13.49
N ASP A 415 20.15 4.06 13.08
CA ASP A 415 20.60 5.44 13.29
C ASP A 415 19.76 6.44 12.47
N GLY A 416 19.99 7.74 12.61
CA GLY A 416 19.25 8.75 11.84
C GLY A 416 17.78 8.97 12.25
N ARG A 417 17.38 8.55 13.46
CA ARG A 417 16.04 8.80 14.00
C ARG A 417 15.69 10.29 13.98
N SER A 418 14.50 10.62 13.49
CA SER A 418 14.03 11.99 13.38
C SER A 418 12.53 12.11 13.66
N ALA A 419 12.01 13.33 13.70
CA ALA A 419 10.57 13.52 13.73
C ALA A 419 9.92 12.89 12.48
N PRO A 420 8.63 12.52 12.53
CA PRO A 420 7.97 11.84 11.43
C PRO A 420 7.90 12.69 10.16
N GLU A 421 7.73 12.05 9.01
CA GLU A 421 7.44 12.76 7.76
C GLU A 421 6.10 13.50 7.83
N ALA A 422 5.99 14.61 7.11
CA ALA A 422 4.74 15.34 6.95
C ALA A 422 3.64 14.43 6.37
N PRO A 423 2.42 14.48 6.92
CA PRO A 423 1.24 13.92 6.26
C PRO A 423 1.02 14.53 4.87
N SER A 424 0.34 13.80 3.99
CA SER A 424 0.10 14.24 2.62
C SER A 424 -1.40 14.26 2.27
N ARG A 425 -1.74 14.84 1.11
CA ARG A 425 -3.12 14.88 0.56
C ARG A 425 -4.18 15.37 1.55
N VAL A 426 -3.92 16.50 2.21
CA VAL A 426 -4.87 17.09 3.15
C VAL A 426 -6.14 17.54 2.42
N GLY A 427 -7.24 16.85 2.69
CA GLY A 427 -8.58 17.18 2.22
C GLY A 427 -9.41 17.81 3.33
N THR A 428 -10.21 18.82 2.98
CA THR A 428 -11.04 19.55 3.94
C THR A 428 -12.43 19.85 3.42
N PHE A 429 -13.41 19.86 4.31
CA PHE A 429 -14.69 20.55 4.08
C PHE A 429 -15.12 21.25 5.37
N ALA A 430 -15.97 22.27 5.28
CA ALA A 430 -16.37 23.06 6.44
C ALA A 430 -17.89 23.06 6.66
N VAL A 431 -18.26 23.29 7.92
CA VAL A 431 -19.63 23.53 8.37
C VAL A 431 -19.61 24.73 9.33
N ALA A 432 -20.74 25.04 9.98
CA ALA A 432 -20.84 26.24 10.79
C ALA A 432 -19.87 26.14 11.99
N GLY A 433 -19.00 27.14 12.14
CA GLY A 433 -18.05 27.27 13.24
C GLY A 433 -16.91 26.25 13.29
N LYS A 434 -16.78 25.35 12.31
CA LYS A 434 -15.74 24.30 12.30
C LYS A 434 -15.45 23.76 10.90
N LEU A 435 -14.32 23.08 10.75
CA LEU A 435 -14.04 22.27 9.57
C LEU A 435 -13.68 20.82 9.95
N TYR A 436 -13.78 19.96 8.95
CA TYR A 436 -13.32 18.58 8.97
C TYR A 436 -12.09 18.46 8.07
N ALA A 437 -11.06 17.78 8.56
CA ALA A 437 -9.83 17.53 7.84
C ALA A 437 -9.50 16.03 7.82
N THR A 438 -9.06 15.52 6.68
CA THR A 438 -8.56 14.16 6.47
C THR A 438 -7.27 14.22 5.66
N TRP A 439 -6.41 13.21 5.76
CA TRP A 439 -5.11 13.18 5.11
C TRP A 439 -4.65 11.73 4.91
N ASN A 440 -3.57 11.55 4.17
CA ASN A 440 -2.78 10.32 4.18
C ASN A 440 -1.79 10.38 5.35
N PRO A 441 -1.74 9.36 6.22
CA PRO A 441 -0.86 9.32 7.38
C PRO A 441 0.61 9.32 6.95
N THR A 442 1.51 9.51 7.92
CA THR A 442 2.94 9.39 7.66
C THR A 442 3.29 7.94 7.30
N VAL A 443 4.20 7.75 6.35
CA VAL A 443 4.75 6.42 6.04
C VAL A 443 5.97 6.15 6.91
N ALA A 444 6.85 7.12 7.14
CA ALA A 444 7.97 6.92 8.06
C ALA A 444 7.81 7.64 9.39
N GLU A 445 7.73 6.79 10.41
CA GLU A 445 7.75 7.17 11.81
C GLU A 445 9.18 7.28 12.39
N ASN A 446 10.21 6.99 11.57
CA ASN A 446 11.64 7.16 11.87
C ASN A 446 12.08 6.59 13.24
N GLY A 447 11.60 5.39 13.56
CA GLY A 447 11.96 4.67 14.79
C GLY A 447 11.25 5.15 16.06
N SER A 448 10.17 5.92 15.95
CA SER A 448 9.29 6.28 17.07
C SER A 448 7.82 6.34 16.65
N PRO A 449 6.94 5.51 17.25
CA PRO A 449 5.51 5.53 16.94
C PRO A 449 4.85 6.89 17.03
N LEU A 450 3.87 7.13 16.16
CA LEU A 450 3.05 8.33 16.23
C LEU A 450 2.23 8.40 17.52
N THR A 451 2.21 9.59 18.10
CA THR A 451 1.42 9.91 19.30
C THR A 451 0.20 10.74 18.96
N SER A 452 0.35 11.72 18.06
CA SER A 452 -0.69 12.70 17.74
C SER A 452 -0.45 13.38 16.40
N TYR A 453 -1.49 14.04 15.90
CA TYR A 453 -1.43 14.98 14.79
C TYR A 453 -1.78 16.38 15.27
N VAL A 454 -1.08 17.39 14.76
CA VAL A 454 -1.31 18.81 15.04
C VAL A 454 -1.84 19.46 13.76
N LEU A 455 -3.06 19.98 13.82
CA LEU A 455 -3.71 20.69 12.73
C LEU A 455 -3.67 22.19 12.99
N THR A 456 -3.33 22.98 11.98
CA THR A 456 -3.36 24.45 12.06
C THR A 456 -4.22 25.02 10.93
N ALA A 457 -5.39 25.55 11.28
CA ALA A 457 -6.26 26.28 10.37
C ALA A 457 -5.88 27.76 10.36
N THR A 458 -5.58 28.33 9.19
CA THR A 458 -5.16 29.72 9.02
C THR A 458 -6.14 30.47 8.12
N GLY A 459 -6.72 31.57 8.60
CA GLY A 459 -7.72 32.34 7.85
C GLY A 459 -8.12 33.63 8.57
N GLY A 460 -8.45 34.67 7.79
CA GLY A 460 -8.90 35.97 8.34
C GLY A 460 -7.90 36.67 9.27
N GLY A 461 -6.59 36.40 9.11
CA GLY A 461 -5.54 36.93 10.00
C GLY A 461 -5.41 36.19 11.33
N HIS A 462 -6.10 35.07 11.52
CA HIS A 462 -6.09 34.26 12.73
C HIS A 462 -5.66 32.81 12.45
N GLN A 463 -5.12 32.16 13.48
CA GLN A 463 -4.80 30.73 13.46
C GLN A 463 -5.54 30.00 14.58
N VAL A 464 -6.06 28.82 14.27
CA VAL A 464 -6.66 27.89 15.23
C VAL A 464 -5.92 26.57 15.15
N THR A 465 -5.41 26.11 16.28
CA THR A 465 -4.67 24.83 16.37
C THR A 465 -5.49 23.79 17.12
N THR A 466 -5.53 22.57 16.59
CA THR A 466 -6.14 21.40 17.24
C THR A 466 -5.15 20.24 17.24
N THR A 467 -5.09 19.47 18.33
CA THR A 467 -4.27 18.26 18.42
C THR A 467 -5.17 17.07 18.68
N ILE A 468 -5.01 16.00 17.91
CA ILE A 468 -5.74 14.74 18.12
C ILE A 468 -4.76 13.58 18.31
N PRO A 469 -5.10 12.56 19.12
CA PRO A 469 -4.31 11.32 19.20
C PRO A 469 -4.24 10.61 17.84
N ALA A 470 -3.10 9.99 17.54
CA ALA A 470 -2.95 9.18 16.33
C ALA A 470 -3.97 8.03 16.28
N THR A 471 -4.25 7.42 17.43
CA THR A 471 -5.27 6.36 17.59
C THR A 471 -6.69 6.84 17.29
N GLN A 472 -7.00 8.11 17.58
CA GLN A 472 -8.30 8.69 17.19
C GLN A 472 -8.39 8.81 15.67
N PHE A 473 -7.32 9.29 15.02
CA PHE A 473 -7.28 9.40 13.56
C PHE A 473 -7.38 8.04 12.87
N GLN A 474 -6.70 7.02 13.38
CA GLN A 474 -6.79 5.65 12.87
C GLN A 474 -8.24 5.12 12.91
N GLN A 475 -9.00 5.46 13.94
CA GLN A 475 -10.39 5.03 14.10
C GLN A 475 -11.38 5.81 13.21
N THR A 476 -11.19 7.11 13.04
CA THR A 476 -12.17 7.97 12.35
C THR A 476 -11.81 8.28 10.91
N GLY A 477 -10.52 8.33 10.57
CA GLY A 477 -9.98 8.81 9.30
C GLY A 477 -10.00 10.34 9.14
N TYR A 478 -10.47 11.09 10.15
CA TYR A 478 -10.57 12.55 10.08
C TYR A 478 -10.49 13.22 11.47
N ALA A 479 -10.23 14.53 11.48
CA ALA A 479 -10.28 15.40 12.65
C ALA A 479 -11.26 16.56 12.44
N GLU A 480 -11.85 17.06 13.53
CA GLU A 480 -12.59 18.32 13.53
C GLU A 480 -11.69 19.46 14.05
N VAL A 481 -11.74 20.63 13.40
CA VAL A 481 -11.10 21.87 13.88
C VAL A 481 -12.21 22.88 14.22
N PRO A 482 -12.55 23.05 15.50
CA PRO A 482 -13.64 23.94 15.94
C PRO A 482 -13.19 25.40 16.08
N GLY A 483 -14.13 26.31 16.36
CA GLY A 483 -13.83 27.70 16.72
C GLY A 483 -13.53 28.61 15.53
N LEU A 484 -13.98 28.24 14.34
CA LEU A 484 -13.81 29.03 13.12
C LEU A 484 -14.90 30.11 12.99
N THR A 485 -14.59 31.19 12.28
CA THR A 485 -15.55 32.26 12.01
C THR A 485 -16.27 32.00 10.69
N ASP A 486 -17.60 31.91 10.74
CA ASP A 486 -18.42 31.75 9.53
C ASP A 486 -18.19 32.90 8.54
N GLY A 487 -18.15 32.57 7.25
CA GLY A 487 -17.83 33.48 6.16
C GLY A 487 -16.33 33.71 5.94
N THR A 488 -15.46 33.17 6.80
CA THR A 488 -14.00 33.25 6.63
C THR A 488 -13.46 32.00 5.92
N ALA A 489 -12.59 32.21 4.94
CA ALA A 489 -11.86 31.15 4.27
C ALA A 489 -10.61 30.75 5.06
N TYR A 490 -10.41 29.45 5.26
CA TYR A 490 -9.28 28.85 5.97
C TYR A 490 -8.55 27.84 5.10
N THR A 491 -7.23 27.80 5.19
CA THR A 491 -6.40 26.65 4.77
C THR A 491 -5.96 25.87 5.99
N VAL A 492 -5.67 24.58 5.84
CA VAL A 492 -5.25 23.69 6.95
C VAL A 492 -3.92 23.04 6.61
N THR A 493 -2.97 23.07 7.54
CA THR A 493 -1.79 22.21 7.52
C THR A 493 -1.88 21.17 8.64
N VAL A 494 -1.24 20.02 8.43
CA VAL A 494 -1.19 18.91 9.41
C VAL A 494 0.27 18.51 9.62
N ALA A 495 0.70 18.37 10.86
CA ALA A 495 2.00 17.82 11.23
C ALA A 495 1.82 16.58 12.11
N ALA A 496 2.60 15.53 11.85
CA ALA A 496 2.62 14.33 12.69
C ALA A 496 3.60 14.51 13.87
N ARG A 497 3.32 13.87 15.01
CA ARG A 497 4.15 14.00 16.22
C ARG A 497 4.45 12.65 16.86
N SER A 498 5.70 12.45 17.21
CA SER A 498 6.19 11.29 17.97
C SER A 498 6.92 11.73 19.24
N ALA A 499 7.56 10.79 19.95
CA ALA A 499 8.42 11.10 21.09
C ALA A 499 9.66 11.93 20.69
N LEU A 500 10.04 11.89 19.41
CA LEU A 500 11.18 12.62 18.85
C LEU A 500 10.84 14.08 18.47
N GLY A 501 9.55 14.45 18.53
CA GLY A 501 9.08 15.80 18.26
C GLY A 501 7.98 15.84 17.21
N THR A 502 7.65 17.06 16.78
CA THR A 502 6.69 17.32 15.71
C THR A 502 7.45 17.40 14.38
N GLY A 503 6.97 16.66 13.38
CA GLY A 503 7.51 16.66 12.02
C GLY A 503 7.19 17.94 11.26
N LEU A 504 7.58 17.96 9.98
CA LEU A 504 7.20 19.03 9.07
C LEU A 504 5.68 19.12 8.92
N SER A 505 5.19 20.32 8.62
CA SER A 505 3.80 20.50 8.24
C SER A 505 3.58 20.03 6.80
N SER A 506 2.43 19.42 6.54
CA SER A 506 1.96 19.18 5.18
C SER A 506 1.87 20.48 4.39
N LEU A 507 1.79 20.36 3.06
CA LEU A 507 1.27 21.44 2.23
C LEU A 507 -0.13 21.87 2.73
N PRO A 508 -0.47 23.17 2.64
CA PRO A 508 -1.79 23.64 3.03
C PRO A 508 -2.86 23.05 2.12
N SER A 509 -4.00 22.69 2.71
CA SER A 509 -5.21 22.32 1.97
C SER A 509 -5.67 23.46 1.05
N ALA A 510 -6.53 23.12 0.08
CA ALA A 510 -7.35 24.14 -0.60
C ALA A 510 -8.16 24.96 0.43
N ALA A 511 -8.36 26.24 0.15
CA ALA A 511 -9.10 27.12 1.05
C ALA A 511 -10.58 26.72 1.11
N VAL A 512 -11.12 26.59 2.33
CA VAL A 512 -12.53 26.27 2.58
C VAL A 512 -13.16 27.34 3.46
N THR A 513 -14.41 27.73 3.16
CA THR A 513 -15.13 28.75 3.91
C THR A 513 -16.04 28.11 4.95
N ALA A 514 -15.85 28.44 6.23
CA ALA A 514 -16.75 28.02 7.30
C ALA A 514 -18.13 28.66 7.12
N GLY A 515 -19.21 27.92 7.38
CA GLY A 515 -20.57 28.40 7.18
C GLY A 515 -21.58 27.27 7.19
N SER A 516 -22.85 27.58 6.90
CA SER A 516 -23.93 26.59 6.97
C SER A 516 -23.60 25.33 6.14
N PRO A 517 -23.77 24.11 6.69
CA PRO A 517 -23.54 22.85 5.96
C PRO A 517 -24.56 22.60 4.85
N GLY A 518 -25.54 23.49 4.66
CA GLY A 518 -26.69 23.26 3.78
C GLY A 518 -27.83 22.51 4.50
N THR A 519 -28.75 21.97 3.72
CA THR A 519 -29.96 21.29 4.23
C THR A 519 -30.17 19.89 3.65
N ARG A 520 -29.47 19.55 2.55
CA ARG A 520 -29.64 18.28 1.86
C ARG A 520 -28.75 17.22 2.50
N THR A 521 -29.35 16.21 3.09
CA THR A 521 -28.65 14.99 3.54
C THR A 521 -28.32 14.08 2.36
N ALA A 522 -27.46 13.09 2.59
CA ALA A 522 -27.14 12.07 1.59
C ALA A 522 -28.35 11.21 1.20
N ASP A 523 -28.32 10.71 -0.03
CA ASP A 523 -29.25 9.68 -0.51
C ASP A 523 -29.01 8.34 0.21
N ALA A 524 -29.91 7.38 -0.03
CA ALA A 524 -29.73 6.02 0.48
C ALA A 524 -28.54 5.33 -0.21
N PRO A 525 -27.71 4.57 0.54
CA PRO A 525 -26.77 3.64 -0.07
C PRO A 525 -27.49 2.67 -1.02
N THR A 526 -26.77 2.12 -1.99
CA THR A 526 -27.32 1.22 -3.01
C THR A 526 -26.67 -0.17 -2.93
N GLY A 527 -27.19 -1.13 -3.69
CA GLY A 527 -26.57 -2.46 -3.80
C GLY A 527 -26.45 -3.25 -2.49
N ALA A 528 -27.26 -2.92 -1.48
CA ALA A 528 -27.17 -3.51 -0.15
C ALA A 528 -27.42 -5.04 -0.18
N LYS A 529 -26.53 -5.81 0.44
CA LYS A 529 -26.60 -7.26 0.57
C LYS A 529 -26.21 -7.68 1.99
N ALA A 530 -26.76 -8.81 2.43
CA ALA A 530 -26.45 -9.42 3.72
C ALA A 530 -26.06 -10.89 3.50
N LEU A 531 -24.88 -11.26 3.94
CA LEU A 531 -24.33 -12.60 3.85
C LEU A 531 -24.29 -13.20 5.26
N PRO A 532 -25.26 -14.04 5.64
CA PRO A 532 -25.39 -14.54 7.01
C PRO A 532 -24.41 -15.70 7.30
N ALA A 533 -23.87 -15.68 8.50
CA ALA A 533 -23.29 -16.81 9.21
C ALA A 533 -24.18 -17.18 10.42
N ALA A 534 -23.73 -18.10 11.28
CA ALA A 534 -24.50 -18.56 12.44
C ALA A 534 -24.76 -17.44 13.47
N ASP A 535 -23.74 -16.65 13.81
CA ASP A 535 -23.78 -15.62 14.86
C ASP A 535 -23.38 -14.21 14.35
N ALA A 536 -23.25 -14.06 13.03
CA ALA A 536 -22.85 -12.81 12.41
C ALA A 536 -23.46 -12.65 11.01
N VAL A 537 -23.42 -11.43 10.49
CA VAL A 537 -23.79 -11.09 9.11
C VAL A 537 -22.72 -10.17 8.53
N SER A 538 -22.18 -10.50 7.36
CA SER A 538 -21.40 -9.56 6.56
C SER A 538 -22.35 -8.72 5.71
N LEU A 539 -22.37 -7.42 5.98
CA LEU A 539 -23.16 -6.43 5.24
C LEU A 539 -22.30 -5.81 4.16
N HIS A 540 -22.84 -5.73 2.95
CA HIS A 540 -22.22 -5.09 1.81
C HIS A 540 -23.12 -4.01 1.26
N TRP A 541 -22.57 -2.87 0.87
CA TRP A 541 -23.33 -1.80 0.20
C TRP A 541 -22.41 -0.96 -0.68
N THR A 542 -23.00 -0.31 -1.67
CA THR A 542 -22.35 0.77 -2.40
C THR A 542 -22.75 2.10 -1.75
N PRO A 543 -21.82 3.02 -1.51
CA PRO A 543 -22.14 4.37 -1.05
C PRO A 543 -23.21 5.08 -1.91
N PRO A 544 -23.87 6.13 -1.39
CA PRO A 544 -24.94 6.82 -2.09
C PRO A 544 -24.44 7.58 -3.33
N THR A 545 -25.24 7.62 -4.40
CA THR A 545 -24.91 8.36 -5.63
C THR A 545 -24.74 9.86 -5.40
N ALA A 546 -25.50 10.43 -4.45
CA ALA A 546 -25.39 11.82 -4.03
C ALA A 546 -25.15 11.92 -2.52
N MET A 547 -24.11 12.65 -2.14
CA MET A 547 -23.70 12.84 -0.74
C MET A 547 -24.51 13.93 -0.02
N GLY A 548 -25.36 14.68 -0.73
CA GLY A 548 -26.01 15.87 -0.19
C GLY A 548 -25.11 17.10 -0.26
N ASP A 549 -25.24 18.02 0.69
CA ASP A 549 -24.49 19.29 0.68
C ASP A 549 -23.08 19.18 1.31
N THR A 550 -22.77 18.08 2.00
CA THR A 550 -21.44 17.81 2.59
C THR A 550 -20.99 16.38 2.33
N PRO A 551 -19.67 16.10 2.31
CA PRO A 551 -19.15 14.74 2.14
C PRO A 551 -19.64 13.76 3.22
N VAL A 552 -19.60 12.48 2.88
CA VAL A 552 -19.85 11.38 3.83
C VAL A 552 -18.67 11.28 4.80
N ILE A 553 -18.98 11.19 6.10
CA ILE A 553 -18.02 11.04 7.20
C ILE A 553 -18.14 9.68 7.91
N GLY A 554 -19.06 8.83 7.46
CA GLY A 554 -19.30 7.51 8.03
C GLY A 554 -20.68 6.96 7.67
N TYR A 555 -21.03 5.81 8.25
CA TYR A 555 -22.35 5.21 8.11
C TYR A 555 -22.92 4.83 9.48
N ARG A 556 -24.24 4.79 9.55
CA ARG A 556 -24.99 4.28 10.69
C ARG A 556 -25.72 3.02 10.27
N ILE A 557 -25.42 1.92 10.96
CA ILE A 557 -26.15 0.65 10.84
C ILE A 557 -27.11 0.54 12.02
N THR A 558 -28.41 0.36 11.77
CA THR A 558 -29.39 0.03 12.81
C THR A 558 -29.83 -1.41 12.64
N VAL A 559 -29.79 -2.18 13.73
CA VAL A 559 -30.19 -3.59 13.76
C VAL A 559 -31.57 -3.69 14.40
N SER A 560 -32.42 -4.60 13.93
CA SER A 560 -33.77 -4.83 14.47
C SER A 560 -33.80 -5.28 15.95
N ASP A 561 -32.65 -5.61 16.54
CA ASP A 561 -32.48 -5.88 17.98
C ASP A 561 -32.27 -4.62 18.83
N GLY A 562 -32.25 -3.43 18.20
CA GLY A 562 -32.10 -2.15 18.87
C GLY A 562 -30.67 -1.59 18.86
N ARG A 563 -29.67 -2.35 18.39
CA ARG A 563 -28.29 -1.84 18.28
C ARG A 563 -28.17 -0.79 17.19
N THR A 564 -27.32 0.22 17.45
CA THR A 564 -26.83 1.18 16.47
C THR A 564 -25.31 1.07 16.42
N ILE A 565 -24.76 0.85 15.23
CA ILE A 565 -23.33 0.68 14.99
C ILE A 565 -22.86 1.84 14.10
N ALA A 566 -21.86 2.57 14.57
CA ALA A 566 -21.16 3.57 13.78
C ALA A 566 -20.09 2.89 12.92
N VAL A 567 -20.04 3.26 11.65
CA VAL A 567 -19.01 2.84 10.70
C VAL A 567 -18.19 4.08 10.39
N THR A 568 -16.97 4.09 10.90
CA THR A 568 -15.97 5.15 10.68
C THR A 568 -14.71 4.53 10.08
N GLY A 569 -13.69 5.36 9.85
CA GLY A 569 -12.42 4.95 9.26
C GLY A 569 -12.26 5.51 7.85
N ARG A 570 -11.05 5.39 7.32
CA ARG A 570 -10.68 5.97 6.02
C ARG A 570 -11.54 5.47 4.88
N ASP A 571 -11.79 4.17 4.81
CA ASP A 571 -12.59 3.52 3.77
C ASP A 571 -14.02 4.07 3.68
N ALA A 572 -14.62 4.44 4.81
CA ALA A 572 -15.92 5.10 4.86
C ALA A 572 -15.91 6.53 4.27
N LEU A 573 -14.74 7.18 4.23
CA LEU A 573 -14.54 8.52 3.67
C LEU A 573 -14.24 8.46 2.15
N VAL A 574 -13.38 7.51 1.74
CA VAL A 574 -12.83 7.46 0.37
C VAL A 574 -13.60 6.58 -0.61
N GLY A 575 -14.62 5.84 -0.15
CA GLY A 575 -15.52 5.07 -1.03
C GLY A 575 -16.27 5.92 -2.07
N GLN A 576 -16.15 7.26 -2.02
CA GLN A 576 -16.76 8.23 -2.90
C GLN A 576 -15.74 9.14 -3.59
N PRO A 577 -15.96 9.51 -4.88
CA PRO A 577 -17.11 9.21 -5.73
C PRO A 577 -16.99 7.86 -6.47
N THR A 578 -15.98 7.03 -6.13
CA THR A 578 -15.61 5.82 -6.88
C THR A 578 -16.68 4.73 -6.90
N ALA A 579 -17.72 4.85 -6.06
CA ALA A 579 -18.84 3.91 -5.92
C ALA A 579 -18.38 2.47 -5.65
N LYS A 580 -17.24 2.32 -4.97
CA LYS A 580 -16.71 1.02 -4.55
C LYS A 580 -17.54 0.47 -3.39
N GLY A 581 -17.70 -0.86 -3.35
CA GLY A 581 -18.44 -1.54 -2.30
C GLY A 581 -17.75 -1.37 -0.95
N MET A 582 -18.56 -1.31 0.10
CA MET A 582 -18.15 -1.32 1.50
C MET A 582 -18.60 -2.63 2.14
N THR A 583 -17.82 -3.10 3.11
CA THR A 583 -18.12 -4.31 3.89
C THR A 583 -18.03 -4.03 5.38
N ARG A 584 -19.01 -4.48 6.16
CA ARG A 584 -18.95 -4.49 7.64
C ARG A 584 -19.61 -5.73 8.22
N VAL A 585 -18.93 -6.34 9.19
CA VAL A 585 -19.46 -7.50 9.91
C VAL A 585 -20.22 -7.06 11.15
N VAL A 586 -21.46 -7.53 11.29
CA VAL A 586 -22.27 -7.38 12.50
C VAL A 586 -22.32 -8.71 13.23
N ALA A 587 -21.55 -8.84 14.30
CA ALA A 587 -21.46 -10.03 15.14
C ALA A 587 -22.48 -10.02 16.30
N GLY A 588 -22.45 -11.08 17.11
CA GLY A 588 -23.28 -11.22 18.32
C GLY A 588 -24.76 -11.46 18.03
N LEU A 589 -25.08 -12.00 16.86
CA LEU A 589 -26.43 -12.35 16.45
C LEU A 589 -26.79 -13.74 16.96
N LYS A 590 -28.09 -14.00 17.14
CA LYS A 590 -28.58 -15.32 17.51
C LYS A 590 -28.71 -16.19 16.25
N PRO A 591 -28.30 -17.47 16.27
CA PRO A 591 -28.55 -18.41 15.16
C PRO A 591 -30.03 -18.54 14.83
N THR A 592 -30.34 -18.88 13.58
CA THR A 592 -31.71 -19.11 13.07
C THR A 592 -32.70 -17.97 13.32
N THR A 593 -32.21 -16.73 13.47
CA THR A 593 -33.03 -15.57 13.83
C THR A 593 -33.07 -14.57 12.68
N GLY A 594 -34.26 -14.07 12.38
CA GLY A 594 -34.45 -13.03 11.35
C GLY A 594 -34.02 -11.66 11.87
N TYR A 595 -33.20 -10.95 11.09
CA TYR A 595 -32.74 -9.60 11.38
C TYR A 595 -32.99 -8.68 10.19
N THR A 596 -33.42 -7.45 10.49
CA THR A 596 -33.42 -6.34 9.54
C THR A 596 -32.32 -5.37 9.90
N PHE A 597 -31.53 -4.98 8.91
CA PHE A 597 -30.47 -3.99 9.00
C PHE A 597 -30.86 -2.78 8.16
N THR A 598 -30.70 -1.58 8.71
CA THR A 598 -30.77 -0.34 7.93
C THR A 598 -29.40 0.31 7.89
N ILE A 599 -28.98 0.78 6.73
CA ILE A 599 -27.68 1.41 6.49
C ILE A 599 -27.94 2.81 5.95
N ALA A 600 -27.43 3.84 6.63
CA ALA A 600 -27.57 5.23 6.20
C ALA A 600 -26.21 5.94 6.24
N ALA A 601 -25.89 6.73 5.22
CA ALA A 601 -24.71 7.58 5.23
C ALA A 601 -24.87 8.73 6.24
N VAL A 602 -23.77 9.12 6.88
CA VAL A 602 -23.68 10.24 7.82
C VAL A 602 -22.80 11.31 7.19
N THR A 603 -23.26 12.56 7.22
CA THR A 603 -22.53 13.72 6.68
C THR A 603 -22.46 14.83 7.73
N GLY A 604 -21.82 15.96 7.39
CA GLY A 604 -21.84 17.16 8.23
C GLY A 604 -23.24 17.78 8.44
N VAL A 605 -24.21 17.46 7.57
CA VAL A 605 -25.62 17.87 7.72
C VAL A 605 -26.37 16.96 8.69
N GLY A 606 -26.04 15.67 8.73
CA GLY A 606 -26.69 14.67 9.56
C GLY A 606 -26.81 13.32 8.87
N VAL A 607 -27.75 12.49 9.35
CA VAL A 607 -27.95 11.15 8.79
C VAL A 607 -28.92 11.18 7.62
N GLY A 608 -28.50 10.60 6.50
CA GLY A 608 -29.28 10.52 5.26
C GLY A 608 -30.35 9.43 5.26
N ALA A 609 -30.95 9.24 4.09
CA ALA A 609 -31.94 8.19 3.89
C ALA A 609 -31.32 6.79 4.08
N PRO A 610 -32.03 5.83 4.71
CA PRO A 610 -31.51 4.48 4.87
C PRO A 610 -31.87 3.57 3.68
N VAL A 611 -31.04 2.56 3.45
CA VAL A 611 -31.42 1.33 2.73
C VAL A 611 -31.63 0.19 3.72
N SER A 612 -32.63 -0.66 3.48
CA SER A 612 -32.95 -1.80 4.35
C SER A 612 -32.59 -3.12 3.68
N VAL A 613 -32.01 -4.04 4.45
CA VAL A 613 -31.76 -5.43 4.04
C VAL A 613 -32.16 -6.37 5.18
N THR A 614 -32.80 -7.49 4.83
CA THR A 614 -33.25 -8.50 5.81
C THR A 614 -32.60 -9.84 5.48
N THR A 615 -32.17 -10.57 6.50
CA THR A 615 -31.66 -11.94 6.37
C THR A 615 -31.97 -12.74 7.63
N THR A 616 -31.85 -14.06 7.54
CA THR A 616 -31.89 -14.97 8.69
C THR A 616 -30.50 -15.54 8.89
N THR A 617 -29.99 -15.48 10.11
CA THR A 617 -28.71 -16.11 10.46
C THR A 617 -28.75 -17.62 10.22
N GLY A 618 -27.57 -18.19 9.95
CA GLY A 618 -27.38 -19.62 9.78
C GLY A 618 -27.73 -20.42 11.03
N ALA A 619 -27.77 -21.74 10.86
CA ALA A 619 -27.93 -22.69 11.96
C ALA A 619 -26.69 -22.78 12.84
#